data_AF-A0A1Y5HWN9-F1
#
_entry.id   AF-A0A1Y5HWN9-F1
#
_cell.length_a   1.000
_cell.length_b   1.000
_cell.length_c   1.000
_cell.angle_alpha   90.00
_cell.angle_beta   90.00
_cell.angle_gamma   90.00
#
_symmetry.space_group_name_H-M   'P 1'
#
loop_
_entity.id
_entity.type
_entity.pdbx_description
1 polymer ?
#
loop_
_entity_poly.entity_id
_entity_poly.type
_entity_poly.pdbx_seq_one_letter_code
_entity_poly.pdbx_strand_id
1 'polypeptide(L)'
;GWIYKKHYRGFIRSEEKRPFEHCIYELPLRYLIKREYLTEPNLVDATIEHYDFSSLSTNVSGDYSPTDMNHLLNKNPRVTQSIIEQIIELGHKRQGIMIFAATVEHAKEVFSYLPTQLSALITGATDNTARDKLIKAFKRKEIKYLVNVSVLTTGFDAPHVDMIAILRPTQSVSLYQQIIGRGLRLSDNKKDCLVIDYTGNDFDLYHPEVGEKKPNSKSKPVQVVCPSCEFPNVFWGICDDNGYLVEHYGRRCTGLVNVPSTEQATESQCDYRFVFKECPHCGGENDIAARNCIQCHKVLVDPDDMLKKALKLKDSKIIRCAGLNLTRVNGKVSDKLSDKGADKLKITYHDEEGTELNEYFDFAKPNQVKAFNAIFSKRLSAKISIKLGSTESFEVTNIEQALTLANILPCPNFVIARKQKFYWRIKNRLFDYQG
;
A
#
# COMPACT_ATOMS: atom_id res chain seq x y z
N GLY A 1 -0.69 -2.69 -13.71
CA GLY A 1 0.68 -2.15 -13.82
C GLY A 1 0.66 -0.79 -14.49
N TRP A 2 1.80 -0.10 -14.56
CA TRP A 2 1.92 1.26 -15.11
C TRP A 2 2.33 1.26 -16.58
N ILE A 3 1.88 2.25 -17.36
CA ILE A 3 2.23 2.39 -18.78
C ILE A 3 3.56 3.12 -19.02
N TYR A 4 4.09 3.79 -17.99
CA TYR A 4 5.35 4.53 -18.03
C TYR A 4 6.27 4.19 -16.85
N LYS A 5 7.57 4.49 -16.97
CA LYS A 5 8.56 4.30 -15.90
C LYS A 5 8.70 5.52 -14.99
N LYS A 6 9.02 6.69 -15.56
CA LYS A 6 9.33 7.91 -14.83
C LYS A 6 8.21 8.94 -14.96
N HIS A 7 7.97 9.71 -13.92
CA HIS A 7 6.99 10.78 -13.91
C HIS A 7 7.70 12.14 -13.84
N TYR A 8 7.21 13.15 -14.56
CA TYR A 8 7.79 14.51 -14.58
C TYR A 8 7.87 15.19 -13.21
N ARG A 9 7.12 14.70 -12.23
CA ARG A 9 7.21 15.13 -10.82
C ARG A 9 8.37 14.48 -10.05
N GLY A 10 9.32 13.85 -10.73
CA GLY A 10 10.56 13.36 -10.12
C GLY A 10 10.42 12.04 -9.37
N PHE A 11 9.55 11.12 -9.82
CA PHE A 11 9.45 9.78 -9.25
C PHE A 11 9.34 8.66 -10.29
N ILE A 12 9.65 7.44 -9.87
CA ILE A 12 9.52 6.23 -10.66
C ILE A 12 8.26 5.45 -10.26
N ARG A 13 7.53 4.93 -11.24
CA ARG A 13 6.39 4.03 -11.07
C ARG A 13 6.76 2.55 -11.24
N SER A 14 7.81 2.26 -12.00
CA SER A 14 8.26 0.88 -12.23
C SER A 14 9.73 0.83 -12.66
N GLU A 15 10.46 -0.14 -12.12
CA GLU A 15 11.83 -0.46 -12.56
C GLU A 15 11.83 -1.30 -13.85
N GLU A 16 10.75 -2.03 -14.12
CA GLU A 16 10.58 -2.84 -15.32
C GLU A 16 10.44 -1.98 -16.58
N LYS A 17 10.80 -2.55 -17.74
CA LYS A 17 10.58 -1.91 -19.04
C LYS A 17 9.09 -1.67 -19.26
N ARG A 18 8.70 -0.44 -19.57
CA ARG A 18 7.33 -0.03 -19.95
C ARG A 18 7.30 0.53 -21.37
N PRO A 19 6.11 0.61 -22.01
CA PRO A 19 5.97 1.21 -23.33
C PRO A 19 6.51 2.63 -23.40
N PHE A 20 6.33 3.44 -22.36
CA PHE A 20 6.84 4.81 -22.28
C PHE A 20 7.92 4.92 -21.20
N GLU A 21 9.01 5.64 -21.50
CA GLU A 21 10.01 5.95 -20.46
C GLU A 21 9.51 7.03 -19.51
N HIS A 22 8.83 8.06 -20.03
CA HIS A 22 8.40 9.23 -19.26
C HIS A 22 6.92 9.55 -19.42
N CYS A 23 6.25 9.88 -18.31
CA CYS A 23 5.05 10.69 -18.28
C CYS A 23 5.47 12.15 -18.14
N ILE A 24 5.34 12.93 -19.22
CA ILE A 24 5.79 14.33 -19.28
C ILE A 24 4.77 15.34 -18.74
N TYR A 25 3.50 14.92 -18.61
CA TYR A 25 2.43 15.76 -18.11
C TYR A 25 1.27 14.90 -17.62
N GLU A 26 0.63 15.33 -16.54
CA GLU A 26 -0.57 14.71 -15.98
C GLU A 26 -1.52 15.81 -15.56
N LEU A 27 -2.78 15.71 -16.03
CA LEU A 27 -3.84 16.66 -15.70
C LEU A 27 -4.77 16.02 -14.64
N PRO A 28 -4.74 16.48 -13.38
CA PRO A 28 -5.50 15.84 -12.31
C PRO A 28 -7.01 15.99 -12.47
N LEU A 29 -7.76 14.95 -12.12
CA LEU A 29 -9.22 14.96 -12.15
C LEU A 29 -9.81 16.13 -11.32
N ARG A 30 -9.26 16.36 -10.12
CA ARG A 30 -9.64 17.46 -9.24
C ARG A 30 -9.51 18.83 -9.91
N TYR A 31 -8.48 19.02 -10.71
CA TYR A 31 -8.26 20.28 -11.44
C TYR A 31 -9.35 20.49 -12.50
N LEU A 32 -9.66 19.43 -13.26
CA LEU A 32 -10.68 19.48 -14.31
C LEU A 32 -12.07 19.79 -13.75
N ILE A 33 -12.46 19.17 -12.64
CA ILE A 33 -13.74 19.43 -11.97
C ILE A 33 -13.77 20.86 -11.42
N LYS A 34 -12.74 21.28 -10.68
CA LYS A 34 -12.69 22.62 -10.07
C LYS A 34 -12.71 23.76 -11.10
N ARG A 35 -12.20 23.51 -12.30
CA ARG A 35 -12.18 24.47 -13.42
C ARG A 35 -13.37 24.30 -14.37
N GLU A 36 -14.35 23.48 -14.01
CA GLU A 36 -15.56 23.23 -14.81
C GLU A 36 -15.28 22.66 -16.21
N TYR A 37 -14.10 22.07 -16.42
CA TYR A 37 -13.80 21.29 -17.63
C TYR A 37 -14.47 19.91 -17.61
N LEU A 38 -14.93 19.47 -16.45
CA LEU A 38 -15.75 18.28 -16.25
C LEU A 38 -16.97 18.63 -15.39
N THR A 39 -18.05 17.87 -15.58
CA THR A 39 -19.25 17.94 -14.75
C THR A 39 -18.91 17.53 -13.32
N GLU A 40 -19.51 18.22 -12.36
CA GLU A 40 -19.36 17.93 -10.94
C GLU A 40 -19.99 16.57 -10.57
N PRO A 41 -19.25 15.68 -9.89
CA PRO A 41 -19.81 14.45 -9.34
C PRO A 41 -20.60 14.74 -8.06
N ASN A 42 -21.85 14.25 -8.00
CA ASN A 42 -22.65 14.19 -6.79
C ASN A 42 -22.57 12.77 -6.22
N LEU A 43 -21.64 12.56 -5.29
CA LEU A 43 -21.40 11.28 -4.63
C LEU A 43 -22.43 11.09 -3.51
N VAL A 44 -23.23 10.04 -3.60
CA VAL A 44 -24.23 9.68 -2.59
C VAL A 44 -23.89 8.31 -2.04
N ASP A 45 -23.69 8.23 -0.73
CA ASP A 45 -23.56 6.96 -0.03
C ASP A 45 -24.89 6.20 -0.09
N ALA A 46 -24.84 4.91 -0.39
CA ALA A 46 -26.02 4.05 -0.34
C ALA A 46 -26.45 3.85 1.13
N THR A 47 -27.32 4.71 1.64
CA THR A 47 -27.64 4.80 3.07
C THR A 47 -28.45 3.64 3.64
N ILE A 48 -29.09 2.81 2.80
CA ILE A 48 -30.07 1.80 3.27
C ILE A 48 -29.77 0.40 2.72
N GLU A 49 -29.34 0.29 1.47
CA GLU A 49 -29.12 -1.01 0.83
C GLU A 49 -27.77 -1.05 0.14
N HIS A 50 -26.90 -1.91 0.61
CA HIS A 50 -25.57 -2.12 0.06
C HIS A 50 -25.24 -3.60 0.12
N TYR A 51 -24.34 -4.02 -0.77
CA TYR A 51 -23.71 -5.31 -0.68
C TYR A 51 -22.63 -5.29 0.40
N ASP A 52 -22.63 -6.30 1.27
CA ASP A 52 -21.53 -6.54 2.18
C ASP A 52 -20.50 -7.49 1.54
N PHE A 53 -19.46 -6.92 0.94
CA PHE A 53 -18.34 -7.67 0.36
C PHE A 53 -17.19 -7.90 1.35
N SER A 54 -17.34 -7.54 2.64
CA SER A 54 -16.25 -7.62 3.63
C SER A 54 -15.73 -9.04 3.86
N SER A 55 -16.57 -10.04 3.60
CA SER A 55 -16.25 -11.46 3.72
C SER A 55 -15.43 -12.05 2.57
N LEU A 56 -15.26 -11.32 1.45
CA LEU A 56 -14.54 -11.82 0.29
C LEU A 56 -13.02 -11.66 0.43
N SER A 57 -12.30 -12.74 0.10
CA SER A 57 -10.84 -12.70 -0.02
C SER A 57 -10.43 -12.25 -1.43
N THR A 58 -9.27 -11.59 -1.54
CA THR A 58 -8.69 -11.16 -2.81
C THR A 58 -7.56 -12.10 -3.23
N ASN A 59 -7.41 -12.32 -4.52
CA ASN A 59 -6.29 -13.08 -5.06
C ASN A 59 -4.96 -12.30 -4.95
N VAL A 60 -3.86 -12.93 -5.40
CA VAL A 60 -2.50 -12.35 -5.38
C VAL A 60 -2.45 -11.01 -6.14
N SER A 61 -3.22 -10.88 -7.23
CA SER A 61 -3.32 -9.66 -8.05
C SER A 61 -4.18 -8.56 -7.41
N GLY A 62 -4.89 -8.86 -6.32
CA GLY A 62 -5.78 -7.93 -5.63
C GLY A 62 -7.23 -7.93 -6.13
N ASP A 63 -7.57 -8.79 -7.08
CA ASP A 63 -8.93 -8.93 -7.61
C ASP A 63 -9.76 -9.93 -6.79
N TYR A 64 -11.07 -9.71 -6.73
CA TYR A 64 -12.01 -10.65 -6.16
C TYR A 64 -12.28 -11.82 -7.12
N SER A 65 -12.45 -13.02 -6.57
CA SER A 65 -12.82 -14.18 -7.37
C SER A 65 -14.26 -14.05 -7.90
N PRO A 66 -14.49 -14.21 -9.22
CA PRO A 66 -15.84 -14.20 -9.78
C PRO A 66 -16.76 -15.26 -9.17
N THR A 67 -16.23 -16.43 -8.80
CA THR A 67 -17.03 -17.49 -8.15
C THR A 67 -17.52 -17.07 -6.78
N ASP A 68 -16.65 -16.46 -5.98
CA ASP A 68 -16.96 -16.09 -4.61
C ASP A 68 -17.94 -14.90 -4.60
N MET A 69 -17.75 -13.96 -5.55
CA MET A 69 -18.70 -12.87 -5.79
C MET A 69 -20.08 -13.41 -6.17
N ASN A 70 -20.19 -14.34 -7.12
CA ASN A 70 -21.49 -14.92 -7.50
C ASN A 70 -22.16 -15.61 -6.32
N HIS A 71 -21.41 -16.39 -5.54
CA HIS A 71 -21.97 -17.09 -4.39
C HIS A 71 -22.52 -16.12 -3.33
N LEU A 72 -21.84 -14.99 -3.09
CA LEU A 72 -22.32 -13.95 -2.18
C LEU A 72 -23.57 -13.24 -2.71
N LEU A 73 -23.57 -12.89 -3.98
CA LEU A 73 -24.68 -12.19 -4.64
C LEU A 73 -25.92 -13.07 -4.73
N ASN A 74 -25.76 -14.34 -5.12
CA ASN A 74 -26.84 -15.32 -5.22
C ASN A 74 -27.49 -15.64 -3.86
N LYS A 75 -26.79 -15.41 -2.74
CA LYS A 75 -27.38 -15.52 -1.40
C LYS A 75 -28.28 -14.34 -1.03
N ASN A 76 -28.14 -13.21 -1.71
CA ASN A 76 -28.81 -11.95 -1.38
C ASN A 76 -29.58 -11.33 -2.57
N PRO A 77 -30.43 -12.08 -3.31
CA PRO A 77 -31.11 -11.57 -4.50
C PRO A 77 -32.07 -10.40 -4.22
N ARG A 78 -32.65 -10.36 -3.01
CA ARG A 78 -33.51 -9.25 -2.57
C ARG A 78 -32.78 -7.91 -2.54
N VAL A 79 -31.48 -7.93 -2.25
CA VAL A 79 -30.64 -6.73 -2.23
C VAL A 79 -30.45 -6.22 -3.65
N THR A 80 -30.15 -7.10 -4.62
CA THR A 80 -30.01 -6.71 -6.03
C THR A 80 -31.30 -6.08 -6.57
N GLN A 81 -32.45 -6.70 -6.30
CA GLN A 81 -33.73 -6.17 -6.77
C GLN A 81 -33.98 -4.76 -6.23
N SER A 82 -33.83 -4.57 -4.93
CA SER A 82 -34.17 -3.31 -4.28
C SER A 82 -33.19 -2.17 -4.62
N ILE A 83 -31.90 -2.50 -4.83
CA ILE A 83 -30.92 -1.59 -5.43
C ILE A 83 -31.38 -1.11 -6.82
N ILE A 84 -31.90 -2.00 -7.66
CA ILE A 84 -32.36 -1.64 -9.00
C ILE A 84 -33.62 -0.79 -8.97
N GLU A 85 -34.55 -1.08 -8.05
CA GLU A 85 -35.72 -0.24 -7.80
C GLU A 85 -35.31 1.19 -7.42
N GLN A 86 -34.32 1.34 -6.54
CA GLN A 86 -33.77 2.63 -6.17
C GLN A 86 -33.07 3.34 -7.36
N ILE A 87 -32.30 2.61 -8.17
CA ILE A 87 -31.66 3.17 -9.38
C ILE A 87 -32.70 3.69 -10.36
N ILE A 88 -33.81 2.99 -10.54
CA ILE A 88 -34.92 3.43 -11.42
C ILE A 88 -35.55 4.71 -10.87
N GLU A 89 -35.80 4.77 -9.56
CA GLU A 89 -36.37 5.93 -8.88
C GLU A 89 -35.48 7.17 -9.01
N LEU A 90 -34.22 7.08 -8.56
CA LEU A 90 -33.25 8.18 -8.62
C LEU A 90 -32.89 8.55 -10.06
N GLY A 91 -32.94 7.56 -10.95
CA GLY A 91 -32.69 7.68 -12.37
C GLY A 91 -33.83 8.34 -13.15
N HIS A 92 -35.03 8.54 -12.58
CA HIS A 92 -36.21 9.00 -13.33
C HIS A 92 -35.95 10.25 -14.17
N LYS A 93 -35.30 11.28 -13.60
CA LYS A 93 -34.98 12.55 -14.26
C LYS A 93 -33.65 12.56 -15.04
N ARG A 94 -32.89 11.47 -14.97
CA ARG A 94 -31.57 11.31 -15.60
C ARG A 94 -31.70 10.90 -17.07
N GLN A 95 -30.74 11.30 -17.88
CA GLN A 95 -30.69 11.09 -19.33
C GLN A 95 -30.04 9.76 -19.70
N GLY A 96 -28.97 9.36 -19.00
CA GLY A 96 -28.21 8.16 -19.30
C GLY A 96 -27.57 7.58 -18.05
N ILE A 97 -27.79 6.28 -17.83
CA ILE A 97 -27.43 5.60 -16.60
C ILE A 97 -26.52 4.43 -16.96
N MET A 98 -25.32 4.41 -16.39
CA MET A 98 -24.40 3.28 -16.54
C MET A 98 -24.34 2.49 -15.23
N ILE A 99 -24.51 1.17 -15.34
CA ILE A 99 -24.51 0.24 -14.21
C ILE A 99 -23.32 -0.71 -14.38
N PHE A 100 -22.40 -0.69 -13.41
CA PHE A 100 -21.19 -1.50 -13.40
C PHE A 100 -21.39 -2.71 -12.48
N ALA A 101 -21.74 -3.84 -13.08
CA ALA A 101 -22.01 -5.08 -12.35
C ALA A 101 -20.71 -5.86 -12.05
N ALA A 102 -20.75 -6.67 -11.00
CA ALA A 102 -19.59 -7.45 -10.53
C ALA A 102 -19.18 -8.58 -11.49
N THR A 103 -20.16 -9.33 -12.02
CA THR A 103 -19.93 -10.50 -12.87
C THR A 103 -20.97 -10.57 -13.97
N VAL A 104 -20.77 -11.48 -14.95
CA VAL A 104 -21.73 -11.70 -16.03
C VAL A 104 -23.07 -12.23 -15.53
N GLU A 105 -23.08 -13.08 -14.51
CA GLU A 105 -24.30 -13.61 -13.90
C GLU A 105 -25.08 -12.50 -13.20
N HIS A 106 -24.39 -11.73 -12.35
CA HIS A 106 -24.96 -10.57 -11.69
C HIS A 106 -25.49 -9.53 -12.67
N ALA A 107 -24.78 -9.28 -13.78
CA ALA A 107 -25.24 -8.33 -14.79
C ALA A 107 -26.52 -8.78 -15.50
N LYS A 108 -26.74 -10.09 -15.66
CA LYS A 108 -28.00 -10.64 -16.19
C LYS A 108 -29.15 -10.47 -15.19
N GLU A 109 -28.88 -10.69 -13.91
CA GLU A 109 -29.85 -10.47 -12.83
C GLU A 109 -30.27 -8.99 -12.76
N VAL A 110 -29.29 -8.08 -12.65
CA VAL A 110 -29.46 -6.62 -12.73
C VAL A 110 -30.30 -6.23 -13.95
N PHE A 111 -29.95 -6.77 -15.13
CA PHE A 111 -30.67 -6.49 -16.36
C PHE A 111 -32.13 -6.97 -16.34
N SER A 112 -32.42 -8.07 -15.65
CA SER A 112 -33.77 -8.63 -15.56
C SER A 112 -34.75 -7.76 -14.76
N TYR A 113 -34.25 -6.92 -13.86
CA TYR A 113 -35.05 -5.99 -13.06
C TYR A 113 -35.26 -4.62 -13.73
N LEU A 114 -34.59 -4.35 -14.85
CA LEU A 114 -34.68 -3.08 -15.56
C LEU A 114 -35.78 -3.10 -16.65
N PRO A 115 -36.33 -1.92 -17.04
CA PRO A 115 -37.28 -1.83 -18.15
C PRO A 115 -36.64 -2.29 -19.47
N THR A 116 -37.15 -3.40 -20.03
CA THR A 116 -36.49 -4.10 -21.15
C THR A 116 -36.34 -3.26 -22.41
N GLN A 117 -37.26 -2.35 -22.70
CA GLN A 117 -37.21 -1.49 -23.89
C GLN A 117 -36.19 -0.34 -23.78
N LEU A 118 -35.78 0.00 -22.56
CA LEU A 118 -34.88 1.12 -22.28
C LEU A 118 -33.50 0.67 -21.79
N SER A 119 -33.20 -0.63 -21.85
CA SER A 119 -32.02 -1.21 -21.22
C SER A 119 -31.19 -2.03 -22.20
N ALA A 120 -29.87 -2.03 -22.00
CA ALA A 120 -28.95 -2.93 -22.69
C ALA A 120 -27.92 -3.54 -21.74
N LEU A 121 -27.47 -4.76 -22.08
CA LEU A 121 -26.40 -5.47 -21.40
C LEU A 121 -25.22 -5.69 -22.37
N ILE A 122 -24.03 -5.23 -21.99
CA ILE A 122 -22.79 -5.48 -22.72
C ILE A 122 -21.80 -6.24 -21.84
N THR A 123 -21.32 -7.38 -22.33
CA THR A 123 -20.32 -8.22 -21.66
C THR A 123 -19.14 -8.47 -22.60
N GLY A 124 -18.06 -9.08 -22.09
CA GLY A 124 -16.93 -9.50 -22.91
C GLY A 124 -17.31 -10.46 -24.06
N ALA A 125 -18.39 -11.23 -23.88
CA ALA A 125 -18.89 -12.17 -24.87
C ALA A 125 -19.87 -11.54 -25.88
N THR A 126 -20.25 -10.27 -25.71
CA THR A 126 -21.12 -9.57 -26.67
C THR A 126 -20.34 -9.34 -27.97
N ASP A 127 -20.86 -9.88 -29.07
CA ASP A 127 -20.32 -9.70 -30.42
C ASP A 127 -20.07 -8.23 -30.76
N ASN A 128 -19.02 -7.94 -31.54
CA ASN A 128 -18.61 -6.58 -31.86
C ASN A 128 -19.70 -5.80 -32.62
N THR A 129 -20.41 -6.45 -33.56
CA THR A 129 -21.47 -5.77 -34.33
C THR A 129 -22.68 -5.44 -33.45
N ALA A 130 -23.05 -6.37 -32.57
CA ALA A 130 -24.12 -6.16 -31.59
C ALA A 130 -23.74 -5.08 -30.57
N ARG A 131 -22.50 -5.11 -30.07
CA ARG A 131 -21.94 -4.11 -29.15
C ARG A 131 -22.02 -2.71 -29.77
N ASP A 132 -21.57 -2.55 -31.02
CA ASP A 132 -21.61 -1.27 -31.72
C ASP A 132 -23.04 -0.75 -31.90
N LYS A 133 -24.00 -1.64 -32.20
CA LYS A 133 -25.41 -1.29 -32.31
C LYS A 133 -25.97 -0.77 -30.97
N LEU A 134 -25.71 -1.48 -29.88
CA LEU A 134 -26.17 -1.09 -28.53
C LEU A 134 -25.53 0.21 -28.08
N ILE A 135 -24.22 0.39 -28.32
CA ILE A 135 -23.51 1.64 -28.02
C ILE A 135 -24.11 2.80 -28.81
N LYS A 136 -24.39 2.62 -30.10
CA LYS A 136 -25.01 3.66 -30.93
C LYS A 136 -26.41 4.02 -30.44
N ALA A 137 -27.23 3.03 -30.09
CA ALA A 137 -28.57 3.25 -29.54
C ALA A 137 -28.53 4.03 -28.22
N PHE A 138 -27.63 3.66 -27.31
CA PHE A 138 -27.40 4.39 -26.07
C PHE A 138 -26.91 5.81 -26.31
N LYS A 139 -25.93 6.02 -27.22
CA LYS A 139 -25.47 7.38 -27.61
C LYS A 139 -26.59 8.27 -28.17
N ARG A 140 -27.57 7.67 -28.85
CA ARG A 140 -28.77 8.36 -29.38
C ARG A 140 -29.89 8.52 -28.35
N LYS A 141 -29.68 8.11 -27.10
CA LYS A 141 -30.69 8.13 -26.02
C LYS A 141 -31.93 7.27 -26.30
N GLU A 142 -31.82 6.27 -27.18
CA GLU A 142 -32.87 5.26 -27.40
C GLU A 142 -32.91 4.25 -26.25
N ILE A 143 -31.79 4.12 -25.54
CA ILE A 143 -31.59 3.27 -24.37
C ILE A 143 -31.14 4.18 -23.23
N LYS A 144 -31.75 4.02 -22.06
CA LYS A 144 -31.45 4.80 -20.85
C LYS A 144 -30.51 4.09 -19.90
N TYR A 145 -30.61 2.77 -19.77
CA TYR A 145 -29.81 1.98 -18.83
C TYR A 145 -28.81 1.10 -19.59
N LEU A 146 -27.52 1.22 -19.25
CA LEU A 146 -26.46 0.42 -19.85
C LEU A 146 -25.71 -0.37 -18.77
N VAL A 147 -26.02 -1.66 -18.68
CA VAL A 147 -25.37 -2.59 -17.77
C VAL A 147 -24.10 -3.13 -18.43
N ASN A 148 -22.98 -3.10 -17.71
CA ASN A 148 -21.72 -3.60 -18.23
C ASN A 148 -20.88 -4.34 -17.21
N VAL A 149 -20.02 -5.24 -17.71
CA VAL A 149 -19.04 -6.00 -16.92
C VAL A 149 -17.67 -5.86 -17.56
N SER A 150 -16.81 -5.00 -16.98
CA SER A 150 -15.39 -4.86 -17.35
C SER A 150 -15.09 -4.52 -18.83
N VAL A 151 -16.07 -4.00 -19.58
CA VAL A 151 -15.93 -3.71 -21.03
C VAL A 151 -16.06 -2.23 -21.40
N LEU A 152 -16.74 -1.42 -20.60
CA LEU A 152 -16.94 0.02 -20.87
C LEU A 152 -16.09 0.93 -19.96
N THR A 153 -15.04 0.37 -19.37
CA THR A 153 -14.09 1.14 -18.54
C THR A 153 -13.12 1.97 -19.39
N THR A 154 -12.94 1.65 -20.68
CA THR A 154 -12.11 2.38 -21.67
C THR A 154 -12.80 2.45 -23.04
N GLY A 155 -12.43 3.41 -23.89
CA GLY A 155 -12.89 3.48 -25.29
C GLY A 155 -14.36 3.86 -25.55
N PHE A 156 -15.17 4.06 -24.49
CA PHE A 156 -16.57 4.47 -24.60
C PHE A 156 -16.78 5.95 -24.20
N ASP A 157 -17.59 6.65 -24.98
CA ASP A 157 -17.88 8.08 -24.81
C ASP A 157 -19.37 8.39 -25.07
N ALA A 158 -20.08 8.80 -24.02
CA ALA A 158 -21.48 9.22 -24.06
C ALA A 158 -21.67 10.41 -23.10
N PRO A 159 -21.53 11.67 -23.59
CA PRO A 159 -21.54 12.85 -22.72
C PRO A 159 -22.81 13.04 -21.88
N HIS A 160 -23.96 12.57 -22.41
CA HIS A 160 -25.26 12.69 -21.76
C HIS A 160 -25.43 11.78 -20.52
N VAL A 161 -24.48 10.87 -20.24
CA VAL A 161 -24.51 10.02 -19.04
C VAL A 161 -24.41 10.90 -17.80
N ASP A 162 -25.44 10.90 -16.98
CA ASP A 162 -25.59 11.76 -15.80
C ASP A 162 -25.89 10.95 -14.53
N MET A 163 -25.79 9.61 -14.60
CA MET A 163 -25.77 8.73 -13.44
C MET A 163 -24.84 7.52 -13.63
N ILE A 164 -24.06 7.21 -12.60
CA ILE A 164 -23.17 6.05 -12.52
C ILE A 164 -23.56 5.24 -11.28
N ALA A 165 -23.92 3.97 -11.46
CA ALA A 165 -24.19 3.03 -10.38
C ALA A 165 -23.10 1.96 -10.33
N ILE A 166 -22.41 1.86 -9.19
CA ILE A 166 -21.31 0.92 -8.98
C ILE A 166 -21.81 -0.22 -8.11
N LEU A 167 -21.99 -1.39 -8.71
CA LEU A 167 -22.46 -2.63 -8.06
C LEU A 167 -21.34 -3.69 -8.06
N ARG A 168 -20.09 -3.24 -8.22
CA ARG A 168 -18.90 -4.09 -8.18
C ARG A 168 -17.91 -3.56 -7.15
N PRO A 169 -17.38 -4.41 -6.27
CA PRO A 169 -16.31 -3.96 -5.39
C PRO A 169 -15.08 -3.66 -6.25
N THR A 170 -14.36 -2.59 -5.91
CA THR A 170 -13.08 -2.23 -6.53
C THR A 170 -12.01 -2.20 -5.47
N GLN A 171 -10.77 -2.50 -5.86
CA GLN A 171 -9.58 -2.33 -4.99
C GLN A 171 -8.62 -1.27 -5.55
N SER A 172 -9.03 -0.61 -6.63
CA SER A 172 -8.22 0.41 -7.31
C SER A 172 -8.97 1.74 -7.36
N VAL A 173 -8.34 2.77 -6.80
CA VAL A 173 -8.78 4.17 -6.92
C VAL A 173 -8.78 4.58 -8.38
N SER A 174 -7.78 4.15 -9.17
CA SER A 174 -7.74 4.41 -10.61
C SER A 174 -8.94 3.83 -11.34
N LEU A 175 -9.36 2.60 -11.03
CA LEU A 175 -10.55 2.02 -11.65
C LEU A 175 -11.81 2.77 -11.23
N TYR A 176 -11.91 3.15 -9.97
CA TYR A 176 -13.02 3.97 -9.44
C TYR A 176 -13.12 5.32 -10.17
N GLN A 177 -12.00 6.03 -10.31
CA GLN A 177 -11.90 7.28 -11.08
C GLN A 177 -12.23 7.09 -12.57
N GLN A 178 -11.81 5.97 -13.18
CA GLN A 178 -12.15 5.65 -14.57
C GLN A 178 -13.63 5.40 -14.80
N ILE A 179 -14.28 4.69 -13.85
CA ILE A 179 -15.72 4.41 -13.88
C ILE A 179 -16.50 5.72 -13.77
N ILE A 180 -16.22 6.51 -12.74
CA ILE A 180 -16.89 7.78 -12.49
C ILE A 180 -16.64 8.76 -13.64
N GLY A 181 -15.41 8.82 -14.15
CA GLY A 181 -15.01 9.66 -15.27
C GLY A 181 -15.85 9.47 -16.54
N ARG A 182 -16.55 8.34 -16.71
CA ARG A 182 -17.50 8.14 -17.81
C ARG A 182 -18.71 9.07 -17.73
N GLY A 183 -19.13 9.40 -16.51
CA GLY A 183 -20.23 10.30 -16.23
C GLY A 183 -19.82 11.77 -16.08
N LEU A 184 -18.53 12.12 -16.12
CA LEU A 184 -18.10 13.50 -15.84
C LEU A 184 -17.97 14.40 -17.08
N ARG A 185 -18.26 13.88 -18.28
CA ARG A 185 -18.17 14.69 -19.51
C ARG A 185 -19.26 15.76 -19.55
N LEU A 186 -18.91 16.96 -20.01
CA LEU A 186 -19.87 18.05 -20.21
C LEU A 186 -20.91 17.67 -21.28
N SER A 187 -22.16 18.03 -21.05
CA SER A 187 -23.27 17.83 -21.99
C SER A 187 -24.32 18.91 -21.76
N ASP A 188 -25.05 19.27 -22.81
CA ASP A 188 -26.13 20.25 -22.71
C ASP A 188 -27.15 19.85 -21.65
N ASN A 189 -27.55 20.82 -20.82
CA ASN A 189 -28.52 20.68 -19.73
C ASN A 189 -28.11 19.72 -18.59
N LYS A 190 -26.86 19.24 -18.57
CA LYS A 190 -26.35 18.40 -17.50
C LYS A 190 -25.78 19.26 -16.38
N LYS A 191 -26.37 19.17 -15.19
CA LYS A 191 -25.96 19.95 -14.01
C LYS A 191 -24.89 19.23 -13.18
N ASP A 192 -25.14 17.95 -12.93
CA ASP A 192 -24.31 17.09 -12.11
C ASP A 192 -24.28 15.66 -12.69
N CYS A 193 -23.35 14.85 -12.22
CA CYS A 193 -23.39 13.41 -12.41
C CYS A 193 -23.63 12.73 -11.06
N LEU A 194 -24.78 12.06 -10.92
CA LEU A 194 -25.06 11.28 -9.72
C LEU A 194 -24.21 10.02 -9.70
N VAL A 195 -23.47 9.79 -8.64
CA VAL A 195 -22.64 8.60 -8.45
C VAL A 195 -23.08 7.90 -7.18
N ILE A 196 -23.47 6.63 -7.31
CA ILE A 196 -23.88 5.80 -6.17
C ILE A 196 -23.02 4.53 -6.15
N ASP A 197 -22.37 4.30 -5.02
CA ASP A 197 -21.59 3.09 -4.76
C ASP A 197 -22.34 2.18 -3.79
N TYR A 198 -22.80 1.04 -4.29
CA TYR A 198 -23.56 0.04 -3.54
C TYR A 198 -22.68 -1.01 -2.87
N THR A 199 -21.36 -0.84 -2.91
CA THR A 199 -20.40 -1.88 -2.51
C THR A 199 -19.59 -1.52 -1.27
N GLY A 200 -19.84 -0.32 -0.72
CA GLY A 200 -19.15 0.19 0.46
C GLY A 200 -17.68 0.49 0.21
N ASN A 201 -17.29 0.86 -1.03
CA ASN A 201 -15.91 1.25 -1.28
C ASN A 201 -15.60 2.57 -0.56
N ASP A 202 -14.62 2.55 0.34
CA ASP A 202 -14.12 3.73 1.04
C ASP A 202 -13.03 4.46 0.22
N PHE A 203 -13.31 4.72 -1.06
CA PHE A 203 -12.39 5.46 -1.91
C PHE A 203 -12.82 6.91 -2.05
N ASP A 204 -11.95 7.83 -1.62
CA ASP A 204 -12.03 9.21 -2.04
C ASP A 204 -11.66 9.30 -3.53
N LEU A 205 -12.55 9.90 -4.32
CA LEU A 205 -12.36 10.18 -5.74
C LEU A 205 -11.05 10.94 -6.03
N TYR A 206 -10.57 11.73 -5.07
CA TYR A 206 -9.37 12.56 -5.18
C TYR A 206 -8.13 11.93 -4.58
N HIS A 207 -8.21 10.73 -4.00
CA HIS A 207 -7.04 10.04 -3.48
C HIS A 207 -6.02 9.75 -4.59
N PRO A 208 -4.71 9.88 -4.29
CA PRO A 208 -3.67 9.47 -5.22
C PRO A 208 -3.61 7.95 -5.34
N GLU A 209 -3.31 7.46 -6.55
CA GLU A 209 -3.00 6.06 -6.76
C GLU A 209 -1.60 5.74 -6.20
N VAL A 210 -1.56 4.90 -5.15
CA VAL A 210 -0.33 4.38 -4.55
C VAL A 210 0.38 3.43 -5.53
N GLY A 211 -0.38 2.59 -6.24
CA GLY A 211 0.12 1.65 -7.25
C GLY A 211 0.48 0.26 -6.72
N GLU A 212 0.58 0.10 -5.41
CA GLU A 212 0.68 -1.20 -4.74
C GLU A 212 -0.67 -1.65 -4.17
N LYS A 213 -0.83 -2.95 -3.90
CA LYS A 213 -2.05 -3.50 -3.30
C LYS A 213 -2.25 -2.94 -1.89
N LYS A 214 -3.49 -2.54 -1.57
CA LYS A 214 -3.89 -2.11 -0.22
C LYS A 214 -3.65 -3.27 0.78
N PRO A 215 -2.80 -3.09 1.81
CA PRO A 215 -2.45 -4.18 2.73
C PRO A 215 -3.63 -4.65 3.58
N ASN A 216 -4.44 -3.72 4.08
CA ASN A 216 -5.64 -3.99 4.88
C ASN A 216 -6.66 -2.84 4.74
N SER A 217 -7.90 -3.06 5.18
CA SER A 217 -8.99 -2.09 5.05
C SER A 217 -8.71 -0.75 5.73
N LYS A 218 -8.00 -0.74 6.86
CA LYS A 218 -7.64 0.45 7.64
C LYS A 218 -6.54 1.30 6.99
N SER A 219 -5.83 0.76 6.01
CA SER A 219 -4.76 1.48 5.34
C SER A 219 -5.33 2.63 4.51
N LYS A 220 -4.65 3.77 4.49
CA LYS A 220 -4.95 4.90 3.61
C LYS A 220 -3.66 5.41 2.95
N PRO A 221 -3.75 6.16 1.85
CA PRO A 221 -2.57 6.81 1.28
C PRO A 221 -1.99 7.79 2.29
N VAL A 222 -0.70 7.67 2.59
CA VAL A 222 0.04 8.54 3.50
C VAL A 222 1.29 9.07 2.81
N GLN A 223 1.66 10.30 3.15
CA GLN A 223 2.90 10.90 2.65
C GLN A 223 4.06 10.59 3.60
N VAL A 224 5.14 10.03 3.06
CA VAL A 224 6.37 9.69 3.80
C VAL A 224 7.56 10.29 3.08
N VAL A 225 8.17 11.30 3.70
CA VAL A 225 9.35 11.98 3.16
C VAL A 225 10.57 11.06 3.23
N CYS A 226 11.33 10.95 2.15
CA CYS A 226 12.58 10.21 2.12
C CYS A 226 13.66 10.93 2.94
N PRO A 227 14.29 10.30 3.95
CA PRO A 227 15.38 10.94 4.69
C PRO A 227 16.65 11.19 3.86
N SER A 228 16.82 10.48 2.74
CA SER A 228 18.02 10.61 1.88
C SER A 228 17.88 11.71 0.83
N CYS A 229 16.77 11.72 0.09
CA CYS A 229 16.56 12.66 -1.03
C CYS A 229 15.40 13.63 -0.83
N GLU A 230 14.77 13.63 0.35
CA GLU A 230 13.65 14.50 0.73
C GLU A 230 12.39 14.36 -0.15
N PHE A 231 12.36 13.37 -1.04
CA PHE A 231 11.21 13.15 -1.91
C PHE A 231 9.98 12.72 -1.08
N PRO A 232 8.80 13.38 -1.25
CA PRO A 232 7.57 13.03 -0.57
C PRO A 232 6.92 11.80 -1.22
N ASN A 233 7.24 10.61 -0.72
CA ASN A 233 6.66 9.36 -1.21
C ASN A 233 5.20 9.24 -0.79
N VAL A 234 4.39 8.57 -1.61
CA VAL A 234 3.02 8.17 -1.24
C VAL A 234 3.01 6.66 -1.08
N PHE A 235 2.68 6.19 0.12
CA PHE A 235 2.57 4.77 0.46
C PHE A 235 1.22 4.47 1.09
N TRP A 236 0.91 3.17 1.23
CA TRP A 236 -0.12 2.76 2.18
C TRP A 236 0.39 2.93 3.61
N GLY A 237 -0.47 3.37 4.53
CA GLY A 237 -0.16 3.44 5.96
C GLY A 237 -1.41 3.58 6.82
N ILE A 238 -1.21 3.53 8.13
CA ILE A 238 -2.26 3.70 9.15
C ILE A 238 -1.97 4.97 9.91
N CYS A 239 -3.00 5.80 10.11
CA CYS A 239 -2.94 6.93 11.04
C CYS A 239 -3.81 6.65 12.26
N ASP A 240 -3.52 7.32 13.36
CA ASP A 240 -4.39 7.38 14.52
C ASP A 240 -5.63 8.26 14.25
N ASP A 241 -6.51 8.34 15.25
CA ASP A 241 -7.76 9.11 15.19
C ASP A 241 -7.52 10.63 15.00
N ASN A 242 -6.33 11.11 15.36
CA ASN A 242 -5.92 12.50 15.18
C ASN A 242 -5.27 12.75 13.81
N GLY A 243 -5.11 11.71 12.99
CA GLY A 243 -4.50 11.79 11.67
C GLY A 243 -2.98 11.66 11.64
N TYR A 244 -2.32 11.42 12.77
CA TYR A 244 -0.87 11.22 12.81
C TYR A 244 -0.49 9.83 12.29
N LEU A 245 0.58 9.77 11.50
CA LEU A 245 1.08 8.53 10.93
C LEU A 245 1.59 7.60 12.04
N VAL A 246 1.00 6.41 12.16
CA VAL A 246 1.40 5.36 13.10
C VAL A 246 2.38 4.41 12.43
N GLU A 247 2.06 3.96 11.22
CA GLU A 247 2.88 3.04 10.44
C GLU A 247 2.66 3.22 8.93
N HIS A 248 3.65 2.85 8.13
CA HIS A 248 3.56 2.83 6.67
C HIS A 248 4.14 1.53 6.10
N TYR A 249 3.73 1.19 4.89
CA TYR A 249 4.10 -0.06 4.21
C TYR A 249 5.05 0.15 3.02
N GLY A 250 5.52 1.38 2.79
CA GLY A 250 6.51 1.68 1.77
C GLY A 250 7.85 0.97 2.01
N ARG A 251 8.42 0.38 0.96
CA ARG A 251 9.67 -0.40 1.03
C ARG A 251 10.91 0.38 0.58
N ARG A 252 10.80 1.12 -0.53
CA ARG A 252 11.90 1.86 -1.17
C ARG A 252 11.41 3.24 -1.60
N CYS A 253 12.28 4.24 -1.52
CA CYS A 253 11.98 5.56 -2.05
C CYS A 253 11.74 5.50 -3.57
N THR A 254 10.71 6.19 -4.04
CA THR A 254 10.36 6.29 -5.46
C THR A 254 10.95 7.53 -6.14
N GLY A 255 11.53 8.46 -5.37
CA GLY A 255 12.12 9.68 -5.89
C GLY A 255 13.27 9.44 -6.87
N LEU A 256 13.36 10.27 -7.90
CA LEU A 256 14.45 10.30 -8.85
C LEU A 256 15.52 11.30 -8.38
N VAL A 257 16.78 10.89 -8.48
CA VAL A 257 17.95 11.70 -8.16
C VAL A 257 18.89 11.75 -9.35
N ASN A 258 19.54 12.90 -9.54
CA ASN A 258 20.55 13.06 -10.57
C ASN A 258 21.86 12.40 -10.14
N VAL A 259 22.36 11.47 -10.95
CA VAL A 259 23.70 10.92 -10.76
C VAL A 259 24.69 11.81 -11.52
N PRO A 260 25.64 12.47 -10.83
CA PRO A 260 26.69 13.22 -11.50
C PRO A 260 27.58 12.24 -12.27
N SER A 261 27.46 12.22 -13.60
CA SER A 261 28.39 11.54 -14.48
C SER A 261 29.00 12.55 -15.45
N THR A 262 30.23 12.31 -15.87
CA THR A 262 31.11 13.27 -16.56
C THR A 262 30.60 13.79 -17.90
N GLU A 263 29.56 13.20 -18.48
CA GLU A 263 29.08 13.57 -19.83
C GLU A 263 27.55 13.77 -19.96
N GLN A 264 26.74 13.40 -18.97
CA GLN A 264 25.30 13.71 -18.89
C GLN A 264 24.73 13.33 -17.51
N ALA A 265 23.89 14.20 -16.93
CA ALA A 265 23.15 13.85 -15.72
C ALA A 265 22.14 12.74 -16.06
N THR A 266 22.33 11.55 -15.49
CA THR A 266 21.38 10.44 -15.63
C THR A 266 20.54 10.35 -14.37
N GLU A 267 19.22 10.42 -14.53
CA GLU A 267 18.30 10.25 -13.40
C GLU A 267 18.19 8.77 -13.04
N SER A 268 18.43 8.46 -11.77
CA SER A 268 18.24 7.14 -11.18
C SER A 268 17.26 7.21 -10.01
N GLN A 269 16.62 6.10 -9.68
CA GLN A 269 15.80 6.02 -8.47
C GLN A 269 16.70 6.07 -7.23
N CYS A 270 16.30 6.86 -6.23
CA CYS A 270 16.91 6.88 -4.91
C CYS A 270 17.10 5.45 -4.36
N ASP A 271 18.25 5.21 -3.78
CA ASP A 271 18.65 3.91 -3.23
C ASP A 271 18.16 3.69 -1.79
N TYR A 272 17.61 4.73 -1.15
CA TYR A 272 17.09 4.64 0.20
C TYR A 272 15.96 3.62 0.32
N ARG A 273 16.13 2.69 1.28
CA ARG A 273 15.16 1.65 1.61
C ARG A 273 14.61 1.90 3.00
N PHE A 274 13.29 2.03 3.07
CA PHE A 274 12.57 2.08 4.34
C PHE A 274 12.58 0.71 5.03
N VAL A 275 12.56 -0.36 4.24
CA VAL A 275 12.65 -1.73 4.73
C VAL A 275 13.62 -2.52 3.85
N PHE A 276 14.54 -3.25 4.48
CA PHE A 276 15.60 -3.98 3.77
C PHE A 276 16.05 -5.21 4.55
N LYS A 277 16.60 -6.19 3.81
CA LYS A 277 17.43 -7.24 4.40
C LYS A 277 18.90 -7.01 4.07
N GLU A 278 19.73 -7.20 5.07
CA GLU A 278 21.17 -7.03 4.95
C GLU A 278 21.81 -8.31 4.39
N CYS A 279 22.75 -8.15 3.46
CA CYS A 279 23.50 -9.26 2.93
C CYS A 279 24.49 -9.77 3.97
N PRO A 280 24.45 -11.06 4.37
CA PRO A 280 25.37 -11.60 5.37
C PRO A 280 26.82 -11.69 4.86
N HIS A 281 27.06 -11.47 3.57
CA HIS A 281 28.37 -11.57 2.95
C HIS A 281 29.08 -10.24 2.77
N CYS A 282 28.34 -9.16 2.45
CA CYS A 282 28.93 -7.85 2.17
C CYS A 282 28.32 -6.70 2.98
N GLY A 283 27.29 -6.95 3.79
CA GLY A 283 26.55 -5.90 4.51
C GLY A 283 25.63 -5.05 3.63
N GLY A 284 25.53 -5.37 2.33
CA GLY A 284 24.72 -4.62 1.38
C GLY A 284 23.21 -4.71 1.67
N GLU A 285 22.48 -3.62 1.48
CA GLU A 285 21.03 -3.56 1.66
C GLU A 285 20.31 -4.11 0.42
N ASN A 286 19.32 -4.97 0.62
CA ASN A 286 18.56 -5.61 -0.46
C ASN A 286 17.07 -5.55 -0.18
N ASP A 287 16.27 -5.67 -1.24
CA ASP A 287 14.84 -5.89 -1.12
C ASP A 287 14.57 -7.16 -0.28
N ILE A 288 13.54 -7.13 0.56
CA ILE A 288 13.15 -8.25 1.43
C ILE A 288 12.91 -9.52 0.59
N ALA A 289 12.38 -9.38 -0.63
CA ALA A 289 12.12 -10.48 -1.56
C ALA A 289 13.35 -10.87 -2.42
N ALA A 290 14.47 -10.14 -2.36
CA ALA A 290 15.63 -10.42 -3.21
C ALA A 290 16.23 -11.80 -2.89
N ARG A 291 16.42 -12.66 -3.89
CA ARG A 291 17.09 -13.96 -3.68
C ARG A 291 18.60 -13.88 -3.69
N ASN A 292 19.16 -12.90 -4.40
CA ASN A 292 20.59 -12.68 -4.53
C ASN A 292 20.92 -11.24 -4.13
N CYS A 293 22.11 -11.03 -3.58
CA CYS A 293 22.56 -9.70 -3.24
C CYS A 293 22.80 -8.86 -4.50
N ILE A 294 22.29 -7.63 -4.52
CA ILE A 294 22.50 -6.71 -5.65
C ILE A 294 23.95 -6.24 -5.78
N GLN A 295 24.73 -6.28 -4.69
CA GLN A 295 26.12 -5.84 -4.66
C GLN A 295 27.12 -6.98 -4.91
N CYS A 296 26.99 -8.10 -4.20
CA CYS A 296 27.95 -9.21 -4.28
C CYS A 296 27.43 -10.45 -4.99
N HIS A 297 26.18 -10.44 -5.46
CA HIS A 297 25.50 -11.52 -6.20
C HIS A 297 25.40 -12.88 -5.50
N LYS A 298 25.86 -12.99 -4.25
CA LYS A 298 25.68 -14.19 -3.43
C LYS A 298 24.23 -14.37 -3.02
N VAL A 299 23.81 -15.62 -2.90
CA VAL A 299 22.47 -16.01 -2.46
C VAL A 299 22.22 -15.43 -1.06
N LEU A 300 21.12 -14.69 -0.93
CA LEU A 300 20.65 -14.19 0.35
C LEU A 300 19.96 -15.34 1.07
N VAL A 301 20.31 -15.52 2.34
CA VAL A 301 19.71 -16.56 3.16
C VAL A 301 18.25 -16.20 3.40
N ASP A 302 17.36 -17.11 3.02
CA ASP A 302 15.93 -16.99 3.31
C ASP A 302 15.71 -17.03 4.84
N PRO A 303 14.95 -16.08 5.40
CA PRO A 303 14.69 -16.03 6.85
C PRO A 303 14.09 -17.32 7.41
N ASP A 304 13.19 -17.99 6.69
CA ASP A 304 12.54 -19.22 7.13
C ASP A 304 13.55 -20.36 7.14
N ASP A 305 14.39 -20.46 6.11
CA ASP A 305 15.48 -21.43 6.07
C ASP A 305 16.49 -21.19 7.19
N MET A 306 16.75 -19.92 7.52
CA MET A 306 17.59 -19.57 8.66
C MET A 306 16.98 -20.04 9.98
N LEU A 307 15.69 -19.77 10.20
CA LEU A 307 14.94 -20.19 11.38
C LEU A 307 14.91 -21.72 11.48
N LYS A 308 14.56 -22.42 10.40
CA LYS A 308 14.55 -23.89 10.32
C LYS A 308 15.92 -24.49 10.63
N LYS A 309 17.01 -23.92 10.08
CA LYS A 309 18.38 -24.36 10.37
C LYS A 309 18.74 -24.11 11.83
N ALA A 310 18.37 -22.96 12.37
CA ALA A 310 18.62 -22.62 13.76
C ALA A 310 17.84 -23.54 14.74
N LEU A 311 16.59 -23.91 14.42
CA LEU A 311 15.78 -24.83 15.23
C LEU A 311 16.36 -26.25 15.30
N LYS A 312 17.06 -26.69 14.24
CA LYS A 312 17.71 -28.01 14.19
C LYS A 312 18.96 -28.11 15.07
N LEU A 313 19.51 -26.98 15.55
CA LEU A 313 20.76 -26.93 16.28
C LEU A 313 20.53 -26.95 17.80
N LYS A 314 21.06 -27.97 18.48
CA LYS A 314 20.90 -28.14 19.95
C LYS A 314 21.51 -27.01 20.79
N ASP A 315 22.47 -26.28 20.25
CA ASP A 315 23.15 -25.15 20.89
C ASP A 315 22.68 -23.78 20.37
N SER A 316 21.50 -23.75 19.75
CA SER A 316 20.82 -22.54 19.29
C SER A 316 19.59 -22.27 20.16
N LYS A 317 19.30 -20.99 20.39
CA LYS A 317 18.07 -20.52 21.03
C LYS A 317 17.47 -19.46 20.13
N ILE A 318 16.19 -19.61 19.83
CA ILE A 318 15.40 -18.65 19.05
C ILE A 318 14.29 -18.17 19.95
N ILE A 319 14.09 -16.86 19.99
CA ILE A 319 12.89 -16.27 20.60
C ILE A 319 12.15 -15.47 19.53
N ARG A 320 10.83 -15.53 19.56
CA ARG A 320 9.96 -14.62 18.82
C ARG A 320 9.74 -13.41 19.71
N CYS A 321 10.35 -12.27 19.39
CA CYS A 321 10.33 -11.16 20.32
C CYS A 321 8.95 -10.48 20.34
N ALA A 322 8.40 -10.36 21.54
CA ALA A 322 7.25 -9.52 21.83
C ALA A 322 7.69 -8.08 22.11
N GLY A 323 8.92 -7.90 22.62
CA GLY A 323 9.46 -6.59 22.95
C GLY A 323 10.96 -6.60 23.26
N LEU A 324 11.49 -5.40 23.51
CA LEU A 324 12.85 -5.20 23.99
C LEU A 324 12.87 -4.15 25.10
N ASN A 325 13.83 -4.30 26.02
CA ASN A 325 14.09 -3.34 27.08
C ASN A 325 15.57 -2.93 27.08
N LEU A 326 15.84 -1.66 27.40
CA LEU A 326 17.18 -1.11 27.51
C LEU A 326 17.46 -0.76 28.98
N THR A 327 18.61 -1.18 29.48
CA THR A 327 19.03 -0.89 30.86
C THR A 327 20.50 -0.49 30.89
N ARG A 328 20.85 0.46 31.76
CA ARG A 328 22.25 0.77 32.05
C ARG A 328 22.81 -0.28 33.01
N VAL A 329 24.00 -0.79 32.70
CA VAL A 329 24.74 -1.70 33.57
C VAL A 329 25.86 -0.92 34.23
N ASN A 330 25.68 -0.61 35.51
CA ASN A 330 26.75 -0.02 36.32
C ASN A 330 27.78 -1.12 36.62
N GLY A 331 29.05 -0.87 36.33
CA GLY A 331 30.14 -1.74 36.77
C GLY A 331 30.13 -1.87 38.30
N LYS A 332 30.63 -2.99 38.84
CA LYS A 332 30.90 -3.09 40.27
C LYS A 332 31.85 -1.95 40.66
N VAL A 333 31.44 -1.12 41.61
CA VAL A 333 32.31 -0.13 42.26
C VAL A 333 33.47 -0.90 42.88
N SER A 334 34.66 -0.74 42.31
CA SER A 334 35.91 -1.15 42.93
C SER A 334 36.62 0.12 43.38
N ASP A 335 37.10 0.18 44.61
CA ASP A 335 37.75 1.33 45.28
C ASP A 335 39.08 1.83 44.65
N LYS A 336 39.24 1.70 43.33
CA LYS A 336 40.37 2.26 42.59
C LYS A 336 39.84 3.33 41.64
N LEU A 337 40.26 4.57 41.88
CA LEU A 337 40.08 5.72 41.00
C LEU A 337 40.65 5.42 39.60
N SER A 338 39.82 4.84 38.74
CA SER A 338 39.89 4.96 37.28
C SER A 338 38.63 4.31 36.71
N ASP A 339 37.54 5.08 36.69
CA ASP A 339 36.25 4.61 36.23
C ASP A 339 36.27 4.40 34.71
N LYS A 340 36.54 3.16 34.28
CA LYS A 340 36.53 2.72 32.87
C LYS A 340 35.34 1.80 32.56
N GLY A 341 34.30 1.79 33.41
CA GLY A 341 33.21 0.81 33.35
C GLY A 341 31.79 1.36 33.26
N ALA A 342 31.58 2.68 33.22
CA ALA A 342 30.29 3.30 33.54
C ALA A 342 29.24 3.38 32.41
N ASP A 343 29.59 3.06 31.16
CA ASP A 343 28.71 3.30 29.99
C ASP A 343 28.36 2.02 29.21
N LYS A 344 27.98 0.96 29.92
CA LYS A 344 27.47 -0.26 29.27
C LYS A 344 25.96 -0.25 29.21
N LEU A 345 25.44 -0.36 27.99
CA LEU A 345 24.03 -0.55 27.69
C LEU A 345 23.74 -2.05 27.55
N LYS A 346 22.74 -2.57 28.28
CA LYS A 346 22.18 -3.91 28.10
C LYS A 346 20.86 -3.82 27.35
N ILE A 347 20.72 -4.62 26.31
CA ILE A 347 19.47 -4.85 25.60
C ILE A 347 18.95 -6.23 25.97
N THR A 348 17.73 -6.28 26.50
CA THR A 348 17.01 -7.51 26.83
C THR A 348 15.88 -7.71 25.83
N TYR A 349 15.94 -8.78 25.05
CA TYR A 349 14.85 -9.23 24.19
C TYR A 349 14.03 -10.27 24.94
N HIS A 350 12.70 -10.19 24.85
CA HIS A 350 11.80 -11.13 25.50
C HIS A 350 10.67 -11.56 24.56
N ASP A 351 10.19 -12.79 24.74
CA ASP A 351 8.97 -13.30 24.12
C ASP A 351 7.75 -13.16 25.05
N GLU A 352 6.57 -13.59 24.58
CA GLU A 352 5.31 -13.55 25.35
C GLU A 352 5.33 -14.46 26.59
N GLU A 353 6.23 -15.45 26.63
CA GLU A 353 6.39 -16.39 27.73
C GLU A 353 7.45 -15.94 28.75
N GLY A 354 8.07 -14.77 28.56
CA GLY A 354 9.08 -14.19 29.45
C GLY A 354 10.50 -14.74 29.24
N THR A 355 10.76 -15.47 28.16
CA THR A 355 12.08 -15.99 27.83
C THR A 355 13.00 -14.87 27.34
N GLU A 356 14.14 -14.69 28.02
CA GLU A 356 15.07 -13.62 27.67
C GLU A 356 16.31 -14.04 26.86
N LEU A 357 16.79 -13.11 26.03
CA LEU A 357 18.12 -13.06 25.44
C LEU A 357 18.72 -11.67 25.62
N ASN A 358 20.01 -11.60 25.94
CA ASN A 358 20.68 -10.34 26.31
C ASN A 358 21.89 -10.04 25.42
N GLU A 359 22.08 -8.77 25.09
CA GLU A 359 23.32 -8.25 24.50
C GLU A 359 23.75 -6.95 25.16
N TYR A 360 25.02 -6.60 24.94
CA TYR A 360 25.66 -5.49 25.62
C TYR A 360 26.47 -4.66 24.62
N PHE A 361 26.34 -3.33 24.71
CA PHE A 361 27.14 -2.36 23.98
C PHE A 361 27.84 -1.44 24.97
N ASP A 362 29.15 -1.25 24.76
CA ASP A 362 29.98 -0.40 25.60
C ASP A 362 30.14 0.96 24.92
N PHE A 363 29.37 1.95 25.36
CA PHE A 363 29.30 3.28 24.73
C PHE A 363 30.58 4.11 24.95
N ALA A 364 31.48 3.68 25.84
CA ALA A 364 32.83 4.23 25.92
C ALA A 364 33.71 3.82 24.73
N LYS A 365 33.29 2.83 23.92
CA LYS A 365 34.05 2.33 22.76
C LYS A 365 33.39 2.74 21.45
N PRO A 366 34.03 3.59 20.63
CA PRO A 366 33.46 4.04 19.35
C PRO A 366 33.01 2.92 18.41
N ASN A 367 33.75 1.80 18.38
CA ASN A 367 33.38 0.64 17.55
C ASN A 367 32.07 -0.03 18.00
N GLN A 368 31.77 -0.01 19.31
CA GLN A 368 30.52 -0.56 19.87
C GLN A 368 29.35 0.39 19.64
N VAL A 369 29.57 1.71 19.75
CA VAL A 369 28.58 2.73 19.36
C VAL A 369 28.25 2.60 17.88
N LYS A 370 29.26 2.47 17.01
CA LYS A 370 29.07 2.23 15.58
C LYS A 370 28.30 0.94 15.30
N ALA A 371 28.60 -0.15 16.02
CA ALA A 371 27.87 -1.41 15.88
C ALA A 371 26.40 -1.28 16.32
N PHE A 372 26.13 -0.56 17.41
CA PHE A 372 24.77 -0.25 17.86
C PHE A 372 24.01 0.55 16.79
N ASN A 373 24.62 1.64 16.28
CA ASN A 373 23.99 2.47 15.25
C ASN A 373 23.78 1.71 13.93
N ALA A 374 24.70 0.82 13.55
CA ALA A 374 24.52 -0.03 12.37
C ALA A 374 23.28 -0.94 12.48
N ILE A 375 22.94 -1.40 13.68
CA ILE A 375 21.76 -2.26 13.91
C ILE A 375 20.48 -1.41 14.00
N PHE A 376 20.51 -0.34 14.79
CA PHE A 376 19.31 0.38 15.23
C PHE A 376 19.13 1.75 14.59
N SER A 377 20.17 2.58 14.44
CA SER A 377 20.03 4.01 14.10
C SER A 377 19.36 4.23 12.74
N LYS A 378 19.63 3.41 11.72
CA LYS A 378 18.94 3.52 10.43
C LYS A 378 17.44 3.24 10.51
N ARG A 379 17.05 2.19 11.24
CA ARG A 379 15.62 1.84 11.47
C ARG A 379 14.93 2.80 12.44
N LEU A 380 15.70 3.35 13.38
CA LEU A 380 15.26 4.36 14.33
C LEU A 380 15.00 5.70 13.63
N SER A 381 15.85 6.09 12.67
CA SER A 381 15.68 7.32 11.88
C SER A 381 14.34 7.31 11.14
N ALA A 382 13.93 6.18 10.53
CA ALA A 382 12.61 6.04 9.92
C ALA A 382 11.45 6.30 10.91
N LYS A 383 11.53 5.75 12.13
CA LYS A 383 10.52 5.98 13.18
C LYS A 383 10.54 7.39 13.76
N ILE A 384 11.73 7.99 13.89
CA ILE A 384 11.91 9.35 14.40
C ILE A 384 11.40 10.38 13.38
N SER A 385 11.69 10.19 12.08
CA SER A 385 11.15 11.04 11.01
C SER A 385 9.63 11.07 11.00
N ILE A 386 8.97 9.95 11.31
CA ILE A 386 7.51 9.87 11.43
C ILE A 386 7.00 10.70 12.62
N LYS A 387 7.68 10.68 13.77
CA LYS A 387 7.24 11.37 15.00
C LYS A 387 7.60 12.86 15.08
N LEU A 388 8.75 13.25 14.53
CA LEU A 388 9.31 14.61 14.69
C LEU A 388 9.31 15.43 13.40
N GLY A 389 8.93 14.85 12.26
CA GLY A 389 8.96 15.54 10.96
C GLY A 389 10.37 15.96 10.52
N SER A 390 11.42 15.38 11.12
CA SER A 390 12.82 15.67 10.81
C SER A 390 13.42 14.64 9.85
N THR A 391 14.22 15.10 8.89
CA THR A 391 14.84 14.31 7.81
C THR A 391 16.27 13.88 8.12
N GLU A 392 16.85 14.29 9.25
CA GLU A 392 18.25 13.99 9.57
C GLU A 392 18.44 12.54 10.02
N SER A 393 19.52 11.90 9.52
CA SER A 393 19.96 10.60 10.02
C SER A 393 20.32 10.72 11.49
N PHE A 394 19.55 10.07 12.35
CA PHE A 394 19.72 10.17 13.78
C PHE A 394 20.68 9.08 14.28
N GLU A 395 21.88 9.48 14.68
CA GLU A 395 22.84 8.58 15.34
C GLU A 395 22.80 8.74 16.85
N VAL A 396 22.78 7.62 17.57
CA VAL A 396 22.89 7.63 19.02
C VAL A 396 24.37 7.80 19.38
N THR A 397 24.68 8.88 20.08
CA THR A 397 26.07 9.23 20.45
C THR A 397 26.42 8.81 21.88
N ASN A 398 25.43 8.70 22.77
CA ASN A 398 25.63 8.37 24.17
C ASN A 398 24.50 7.49 24.74
N ILE A 399 24.73 6.93 25.93
CA ILE A 399 23.82 5.97 26.56
C ILE A 399 22.48 6.60 26.97
N GLU A 400 22.47 7.86 27.40
CA GLU A 400 21.25 8.56 27.83
C GLU A 400 20.31 8.80 26.64
N GLN A 401 20.87 9.13 25.47
CA GLN A 401 20.11 9.17 24.21
C GLN A 401 19.52 7.80 23.88
N ALA A 402 20.29 6.71 24.02
CA ALA A 402 19.79 5.35 23.76
C ALA A 402 18.60 5.00 24.67
N LEU A 403 18.69 5.32 25.96
CA LEU A 403 17.66 5.03 26.96
C LEU A 403 16.39 5.86 26.73
N THR A 404 16.53 7.13 26.37
CA THR A 404 15.39 8.00 26.04
C THR A 404 14.59 7.46 24.85
N LEU A 405 15.26 6.78 23.92
CA LEU A 405 14.66 6.25 22.70
C LEU A 405 14.15 4.81 22.88
N ALA A 406 14.16 4.27 24.10
CA ALA A 406 13.83 2.86 24.35
C ALA A 406 12.44 2.47 23.83
N ASN A 407 11.45 3.35 24.03
CA ASN A 407 10.06 3.10 23.65
C ASN A 407 9.82 3.13 22.13
N ILE A 408 10.79 3.64 21.35
CA ILE A 408 10.69 3.72 19.89
C ILE A 408 11.75 2.89 19.16
N LEU A 409 12.64 2.21 19.91
CA LEU A 409 13.65 1.34 19.32
C LEU A 409 12.96 0.20 18.53
N PRO A 410 13.37 -0.08 17.30
CA PRO A 410 12.80 -1.19 16.53
C PRO A 410 13.10 -2.53 17.21
N CYS A 411 12.04 -3.31 17.46
CA CYS A 411 12.15 -4.67 17.95
C CYS A 411 12.23 -5.65 16.77
N PRO A 412 13.22 -6.56 16.73
CA PRO A 412 13.24 -7.63 15.73
C PRO A 412 12.06 -8.58 15.94
N ASN A 413 11.56 -9.22 14.89
CA ASN A 413 10.54 -10.27 15.01
C ASN A 413 11.13 -11.54 15.66
N PHE A 414 12.38 -11.86 15.34
CA PHE A 414 13.10 -13.00 15.92
C PHE A 414 14.53 -12.66 16.30
N VAL A 415 15.00 -13.24 17.40
CA VAL A 415 16.41 -13.18 17.82
C VAL A 415 16.96 -14.59 17.91
N ILE A 416 18.08 -14.81 17.24
CA ILE A 416 18.78 -16.11 17.19
C ILE A 416 20.08 -15.97 17.97
N ALA A 417 20.25 -16.76 19.02
CA ALA A 417 21.45 -16.85 19.82
C ALA A 417 22.08 -18.24 19.78
N ARG A 418 23.39 -18.28 20.01
CA ARG A 418 24.18 -19.52 20.10
C ARG A 418 24.81 -19.62 21.48
N LYS A 419 24.84 -20.82 22.05
CA LYS A 419 25.46 -21.05 23.35
C LYS A 419 26.98 -20.94 23.23
N GLN A 420 27.60 -20.04 23.99
CA GLN A 420 29.05 -19.91 24.15
C GLN A 420 29.41 -20.20 25.60
N LYS A 421 29.93 -21.40 25.87
CA LYS A 421 30.22 -21.89 27.23
C LYS A 421 28.97 -21.79 28.14
N PHE A 422 28.90 -20.73 28.94
CA PHE A 422 27.87 -20.50 29.97
C PHE A 422 26.85 -19.42 29.60
N TYR A 423 27.00 -18.71 28.48
CA TYR A 423 26.07 -17.64 28.09
C TYR A 423 25.58 -17.77 26.65
N TRP A 424 24.44 -17.14 26.36
CA TRP A 424 23.89 -17.04 25.02
C TRP A 424 24.46 -15.81 24.33
N ARG A 425 25.09 -16.01 23.16
CA ARG A 425 25.56 -14.91 22.32
C ARG A 425 24.61 -14.73 21.15
N ILE A 426 24.04 -13.53 21.03
CA ILE A 426 23.18 -13.17 19.91
C ILE A 426 24.01 -13.20 18.62
N LYS A 427 23.49 -13.93 17.63
CA LYS A 427 24.10 -14.12 16.32
C LYS A 427 23.36 -13.38 15.24
N ASN A 428 22.03 -13.39 15.29
CA ASN A 428 21.23 -12.68 14.31
C ASN A 428 19.93 -12.12 14.90
N ARG A 429 19.43 -11.07 14.26
CA ARG A 429 18.19 -10.36 14.60
C ARG A 429 17.43 -10.19 13.29
N LEU A 430 16.28 -10.85 13.17
CA LEU A 430 15.44 -10.75 11.99
C LEU A 430 14.42 -9.65 12.24
N PHE A 431 14.58 -8.55 11.50
CA PHE A 431 13.62 -7.46 11.44
C PHE A 431 12.73 -7.64 10.20
N ASP A 432 11.52 -7.08 10.26
CA ASP A 432 10.60 -6.99 9.13
C ASP A 432 10.31 -8.34 8.45
N TYR A 433 10.22 -9.41 9.26
CA TYR A 433 9.98 -10.77 8.81
C TYR A 433 8.61 -10.91 8.13
N GLN A 434 8.60 -11.45 6.91
CA GLN A 434 7.40 -11.75 6.11
C GLN A 434 7.49 -13.20 5.61
N GLY A 435 7.07 -14.15 6.44
CA GLY A 435 7.04 -15.59 6.14
C GLY A 435 6.18 -16.34 7.14
#